data_AF-F6WYI0-F1
#
_entry.id   AF-F6WYI0-F1
#
_cell.length_a   1.000
_cell.length_b   1.000
_cell.length_c   1.000
_cell.angle_alpha   90.00
_cell.angle_beta   90.00
_cell.angle_gamma   90.00
#
_symmetry.space_group_name_H-M   'P 1'
#
loop_
_entity.id
_entity.type
_entity.pdbx_description
1 polymer ?
#
loop_
_entity_poly.entity_id
_entity_poly.type
_entity_poly.pdbx_seq_one_letter_code
_entity_poly.pdbx_strand_id
1 'polypeptide(L)'
;MGRSREAGWVAGLVLGAGACYCVYRLAWGSEKSRKMATACESRGCPAGAGLTLLQRASRLPVVSSPSSPAEDNCTKSSTILDAQHLKKLICLLESTEDPLMRERALITLGNSAAFSINQDIIRNLDGLSVIGNILKDPNPKVKEKALNALNNLSMNVLNQREIKVYISQICEETISSPLNSNVQLAGLRLLTNMTVTNDYQHLIANSISDLFNLLSVGNENTKIQTLKVLLNLSANPAMARELLSVQVSILYVHSFCFRLYSTCVFNHQEMLDNEINHYRSVEK
;
A
#
# COMPACT_ATOMS: atom_id res chain seq x y z
N MET A 1 16.57 1.06 47.37
CA MET A 1 16.61 -0.12 46.48
C MET A 1 15.77 0.18 45.25
N GLY A 2 16.38 0.47 44.09
CA GLY A 2 15.58 0.88 42.92
C GLY A 2 16.34 1.20 41.63
N ARG A 3 17.60 0.74 41.46
CA ARG A 3 18.40 1.06 40.25
C ARG A 3 18.88 -0.15 39.45
N SER A 4 18.58 -1.38 39.89
CA SER A 4 19.04 -2.61 39.21
C SER A 4 18.01 -3.23 38.24
N ARG A 5 16.78 -2.71 38.16
CA ARG A 5 15.73 -3.29 37.30
C ARG A 5 15.70 -2.71 35.88
N GLU A 6 16.29 -1.54 35.64
CA GLU A 6 16.30 -0.89 34.32
C GLU A 6 17.46 -1.33 33.43
N ALA A 7 18.61 -1.72 34.01
CA ALA A 7 19.78 -2.18 33.25
C ALA A 7 19.61 -3.59 32.65
N GLY A 8 18.73 -4.42 33.23
CA GLY A 8 18.54 -5.81 32.81
C GLY A 8 17.88 -5.98 31.44
N TRP A 9 16.97 -5.07 31.05
CA TRP A 9 16.25 -5.18 29.78
C TRP A 9 17.10 -4.69 28.59
N VAL A 10 17.95 -3.68 28.82
CA VAL A 10 18.89 -3.19 27.80
C VAL A 10 19.96 -4.26 27.49
N ALA A 11 20.49 -4.93 28.51
CA ALA A 11 21.43 -6.04 28.33
C ALA A 11 20.79 -7.27 27.64
N GLY A 12 19.51 -7.56 27.93
CA GLY A 12 18.76 -8.62 27.26
C GLY A 12 18.50 -8.36 25.77
N LEU A 13 18.26 -7.10 25.39
CA LEU A 13 18.08 -6.68 23.99
C LEU A 13 19.36 -6.81 23.15
N VAL A 14 20.51 -6.45 23.72
CA VAL A 14 21.81 -6.51 23.03
C VAL A 14 22.28 -7.96 22.82
N LEU A 15 22.08 -8.84 23.81
CA LEU A 15 22.40 -10.27 23.67
C LEU A 15 21.44 -11.00 22.74
N GLY A 16 20.15 -10.64 22.73
CA GLY A 16 19.16 -11.18 21.79
C GLY A 16 19.45 -10.79 20.34
N ALA A 17 19.87 -9.54 20.09
CA ALA A 17 20.23 -9.05 18.76
C ALA A 17 21.47 -9.75 18.18
N GLY A 18 22.50 -9.99 19.01
CA GLY A 18 23.71 -10.70 18.61
C GLY A 18 23.45 -12.17 18.27
N ALA A 19 22.64 -12.87 19.07
CA ALA A 19 22.31 -14.27 18.84
C ALA A 19 21.48 -14.50 17.56
N CYS A 20 20.53 -13.60 17.28
CA CYS A 20 19.71 -13.69 16.06
C CYS A 20 20.52 -13.43 14.78
N TYR A 21 21.48 -12.49 14.80
CA TYR A 21 22.38 -12.24 13.68
C TYR A 21 23.29 -13.43 13.37
N CYS A 22 23.79 -14.12 14.40
CA CYS A 22 24.59 -15.33 14.23
C CYS A 22 23.79 -16.47 13.58
N VAL A 23 22.54 -16.69 14.00
CA VAL A 23 21.66 -17.71 13.40
C VAL A 23 21.30 -17.34 11.96
N TYR A 24 21.01 -16.08 11.66
CA TYR A 24 20.79 -15.60 10.30
C TYR A 24 22.01 -15.84 9.39
N ARG A 25 23.22 -15.53 9.85
CA ARG A 25 24.46 -15.73 9.08
C ARG A 25 24.72 -17.22 8.79
N LEU A 26 24.37 -18.10 9.73
CA LEU A 26 24.50 -19.54 9.58
C LEU A 26 23.43 -20.14 8.65
N ALA A 27 22.18 -19.67 8.74
CA ALA A 27 21.07 -20.19 7.95
C ALA A 27 21.06 -19.68 6.50
N TRP A 28 21.43 -18.42 6.27
CA TRP A 28 21.24 -17.75 4.97
C TRP A 28 22.52 -17.21 4.31
N GLY A 29 23.63 -17.10 5.04
CA GLY A 29 24.90 -16.58 4.49
C GLY A 29 25.54 -17.48 3.41
N SER A 30 25.27 -18.79 3.47
CA SER A 30 25.79 -19.77 2.50
C SER A 30 25.05 -19.74 1.15
N GLU A 31 23.79 -19.31 1.15
CA GLU A 31 22.93 -19.40 -0.04
C GLU A 31 23.18 -18.27 -1.04
N LYS A 32 23.56 -17.09 -0.54
CA LYS A 32 23.88 -15.92 -1.37
C LYS A 32 25.18 -16.11 -2.16
N SER A 33 26.19 -16.77 -1.57
CA SER A 33 27.45 -17.08 -2.27
C SER A 33 27.29 -18.14 -3.36
N ARG A 34 26.38 -19.11 -3.18
CA ARG A 34 26.06 -20.11 -4.22
C ARG A 34 25.23 -19.53 -5.38
N LYS A 35 24.32 -18.60 -5.10
CA LYS A 35 23.50 -17.92 -6.13
C LYS A 35 24.30 -16.88 -6.94
N MET A 36 25.35 -16.30 -6.38
CA MET A 36 26.24 -15.39 -7.12
C MET A 36 27.20 -16.11 -8.06
N ALA A 37 27.64 -17.33 -7.72
CA ALA A 37 28.52 -18.13 -8.57
C ALA A 37 27.80 -18.65 -9.83
N THR A 38 26.51 -19.03 -9.74
CA THR A 38 25.73 -19.54 -10.87
C THR A 38 25.18 -18.46 -11.80
N ALA A 39 25.04 -17.22 -11.32
CA ALA A 39 24.57 -16.08 -12.13
C ALA A 39 25.64 -15.51 -13.08
N CYS A 40 26.93 -15.83 -12.87
CA CYS A 40 28.01 -15.33 -13.72
C CYS A 40 28.15 -16.12 -15.04
N GLU A 41 27.62 -17.34 -15.11
CA GLU A 41 27.85 -18.27 -16.24
C GLU A 41 26.77 -18.25 -17.33
N SER A 42 25.72 -17.44 -17.18
CA SER A 42 24.57 -17.42 -18.09
C SER A 42 24.22 -16.01 -18.59
N ARG A 43 25.17 -15.33 -19.22
CA ARG A 43 24.87 -14.19 -20.12
C ARG A 43 24.75 -14.66 -21.56
N GLY A 44 23.51 -14.90 -21.98
CA GLY A 44 23.10 -14.96 -23.39
C GLY A 44 21.64 -14.51 -23.50
N CYS A 45 21.40 -13.30 -24.03
CA CYS A 45 20.06 -12.78 -24.33
C CYS A 45 19.48 -13.49 -25.58
N PRO A 46 18.14 -13.60 -25.73
CA PRO A 46 17.39 -12.51 -26.38
C PRO A 46 15.99 -12.23 -25.80
N ALA A 47 15.41 -11.15 -26.32
CA ALA A 47 14.17 -10.47 -25.95
C ALA A 47 12.88 -11.30 -26.06
N GLY A 48 11.88 -10.97 -25.23
CA GLY A 48 10.51 -11.46 -25.37
C GLY A 48 9.58 -10.96 -24.25
N ALA A 49 8.51 -10.27 -24.65
CA ALA A 49 7.49 -9.67 -23.78
C ALA A 49 6.78 -10.71 -22.89
N GLY A 50 6.70 -10.43 -21.58
CA GLY A 50 6.02 -11.26 -20.58
C GLY A 50 4.58 -10.80 -20.35
N LEU A 51 3.63 -11.55 -20.90
CA LEU A 51 2.18 -11.39 -20.77
C LEU A 51 1.67 -11.69 -19.36
N THR A 52 0.64 -10.95 -18.93
CA THR A 52 -0.04 -11.08 -17.64
C THR A 52 -1.01 -12.27 -17.59
N LEU A 53 -1.20 -12.79 -16.37
CA LEU A 53 -1.89 -14.01 -15.89
C LEU A 53 -3.37 -14.28 -16.30
N LEU A 54 -3.88 -13.79 -17.44
CA LEU A 54 -5.28 -13.95 -17.85
C LEU A 54 -5.51 -14.72 -19.17
N GLN A 55 -4.48 -15.34 -19.76
CA GLN A 55 -4.62 -16.15 -20.98
C GLN A 55 -4.60 -17.67 -20.76
N ARG A 56 -4.73 -18.15 -19.51
CA ARG A 56 -4.71 -19.59 -19.20
C ARG A 56 -6.10 -20.26 -19.19
N ALA A 57 -7.16 -19.54 -19.56
CA ALA A 57 -8.53 -20.07 -19.53
C ALA A 57 -9.21 -20.02 -20.90
N SER A 58 -8.80 -20.91 -21.82
CA SER A 58 -9.62 -21.31 -22.97
C SER A 58 -8.93 -22.46 -23.71
N ARG A 59 -9.27 -23.70 -23.35
CA ARG A 59 -8.97 -24.90 -24.15
C ARG A 59 -10.26 -25.59 -24.54
N LEU A 60 -10.78 -25.26 -25.72
CA LEU A 60 -11.63 -26.14 -26.53
C LEU A 60 -11.26 -25.95 -28.02
N PRO A 61 -11.25 -27.02 -28.84
CA PRO A 61 -10.62 -27.01 -30.15
C PRO A 61 -11.56 -26.45 -31.24
N VAL A 62 -10.99 -25.68 -32.16
CA VAL A 62 -11.64 -25.18 -33.37
C VAL A 62 -11.22 -26.05 -34.56
N VAL A 63 -12.19 -26.48 -35.38
CA VAL A 63 -11.99 -27.04 -36.71
C VAL A 63 -12.01 -25.91 -37.76
N SER A 64 -11.07 -26.00 -38.69
CA SER A 64 -10.60 -25.05 -39.72
C SER A 64 -11.44 -25.05 -41.01
N SER A 65 -11.79 -23.93 -41.68
CA SER A 65 -11.08 -23.21 -42.79
C SER A 65 -12.14 -22.58 -43.76
N PRO A 66 -11.83 -21.79 -44.83
CA PRO A 66 -10.99 -20.58 -44.94
C PRO A 66 -11.59 -19.40 -45.79
N SER A 67 -10.89 -18.25 -45.73
CA SER A 67 -10.68 -17.16 -46.74
C SER A 67 -11.76 -16.12 -47.14
N SER A 68 -11.49 -14.84 -46.85
CA SER A 68 -11.29 -13.74 -47.82
C SER A 68 -10.71 -12.48 -47.12
N PRO A 69 -9.97 -11.57 -47.81
CA PRO A 69 -9.19 -10.49 -47.17
C PRO A 69 -9.83 -9.08 -47.29
N ALA A 70 -9.39 -8.19 -46.38
CA ALA A 70 -9.75 -6.76 -46.22
C ALA A 70 -11.17 -6.54 -45.62
N GLU A 71 -11.36 -5.83 -44.51
CA GLU A 71 -10.75 -4.57 -44.09
C GLU A 71 -10.31 -4.61 -42.62
N ASP A 72 -9.08 -4.18 -42.38
CA ASP A 72 -8.50 -4.05 -41.05
C ASP A 72 -9.02 -2.75 -40.41
N ASN A 73 -10.20 -2.83 -39.79
CA ASN A 73 -10.61 -1.86 -38.79
C ASN A 73 -10.86 -2.60 -37.47
N CYS A 74 -9.78 -3.22 -36.96
CA CYS A 74 -9.74 -3.74 -35.61
C CYS A 74 -9.85 -2.55 -34.64
N THR A 75 -11.08 -2.17 -34.39
CA THR A 75 -11.49 -1.25 -33.33
C THR A 75 -11.11 -1.88 -32.00
N LYS A 76 -9.88 -1.63 -31.54
CA LYS A 76 -9.44 -1.82 -30.16
C LYS A 76 -10.13 -0.76 -29.28
N SER A 77 -11.45 -0.81 -29.22
CA SER A 77 -12.25 -0.12 -28.20
C SER A 77 -12.74 -1.24 -27.28
N SER A 78 -12.51 -1.26 -25.98
CA SER A 78 -13.02 -0.27 -25.03
C SER A 78 -12.51 -0.68 -23.63
N THR A 79 -11.35 -0.19 -23.19
CA THR A 79 -10.95 -0.31 -21.77
C THR A 79 -10.51 1.02 -21.15
N ILE A 80 -10.30 2.04 -21.97
CA ILE A 80 -10.05 3.41 -21.53
C ILE A 80 -11.35 4.17 -21.74
N LEU A 81 -12.07 4.47 -20.65
CA LEU A 81 -13.13 5.48 -20.71
C LEU A 81 -12.50 6.80 -21.13
N ASP A 82 -13.02 7.44 -22.17
CA ASP A 82 -12.57 8.79 -22.50
C ASP A 82 -12.94 9.78 -21.39
N ALA A 83 -12.34 10.97 -21.44
CA ALA A 83 -12.57 12.01 -20.44
C ALA A 83 -14.04 12.43 -20.31
N GLN A 84 -14.83 12.31 -21.39
CA GLN A 84 -16.25 12.67 -21.38
C GLN A 84 -17.09 11.64 -20.62
N HIS A 85 -16.77 10.36 -20.74
CA HIS A 85 -17.41 9.30 -19.95
C HIS A 85 -17.04 9.40 -18.46
N LEU A 86 -15.78 9.70 -18.14
CA LEU A 86 -15.36 9.96 -16.76
C LEU A 86 -16.11 11.14 -16.15
N LYS A 87 -16.23 12.25 -16.90
CA LYS A 87 -17.01 13.42 -16.46
C LYS A 87 -18.48 13.06 -16.19
N LYS A 88 -19.12 12.30 -17.08
CA LYS A 88 -20.52 11.84 -16.88
C LYS A 88 -20.67 11.00 -15.61
N LEU A 89 -19.71 10.11 -15.32
CA LEU A 89 -19.72 9.30 -14.10
C LEU A 89 -19.55 10.15 -12.84
N ILE A 90 -18.66 11.14 -12.86
CA ILE A 90 -18.45 12.06 -11.74
C ILE A 90 -19.73 12.88 -11.50
N CYS A 91 -20.32 13.47 -12.55
CA CYS A 91 -21.58 14.22 -12.41
C CYS A 91 -22.75 13.33 -11.92
N LEU A 92 -22.78 12.05 -12.31
CA LEU A 92 -23.76 11.10 -11.78
C LEU A 92 -23.57 10.90 -10.28
N LEU A 93 -22.33 10.73 -9.81
CA LEU A 93 -22.02 10.58 -8.39
C LEU A 93 -22.44 11.81 -7.55
N GLU A 94 -22.28 13.01 -8.10
CA GLU A 94 -22.70 14.26 -7.44
C GLU A 94 -24.22 14.41 -7.35
N SER A 95 -24.96 13.93 -8.34
CA SER A 95 -26.39 14.19 -8.49
C SER A 95 -27.30 13.08 -7.97
N THR A 96 -26.78 11.86 -7.81
CA THR A 96 -27.58 10.72 -7.35
C THR A 96 -27.42 10.49 -5.86
N GLU A 97 -28.53 10.26 -5.15
CA GLU A 97 -28.58 9.78 -3.76
C GLU A 97 -28.86 8.26 -3.69
N ASP A 98 -29.13 7.60 -4.81
CA ASP A 98 -29.43 6.17 -4.82
C ASP A 98 -28.16 5.35 -4.53
N PRO A 99 -28.11 4.56 -3.43
CA PRO A 99 -26.90 3.84 -3.06
C PRO A 99 -26.44 2.82 -4.10
N LEU A 100 -27.38 2.20 -4.83
CA LEU A 100 -27.02 1.22 -5.88
C LEU A 100 -26.35 1.91 -7.07
N MET A 101 -26.88 3.05 -7.50
CA MET A 101 -26.26 3.85 -8.55
C MET A 101 -24.90 4.41 -8.11
N ARG A 102 -24.78 4.93 -6.88
CA ARG A 102 -23.48 5.35 -6.31
C ARG A 102 -22.47 4.21 -6.29
N GLU A 103 -22.84 3.04 -5.77
CA GLU A 103 -21.97 1.87 -5.70
C GLU A 103 -21.46 1.48 -7.10
N ARG A 104 -22.36 1.37 -8.09
CA ARG A 104 -22.00 1.01 -9.48
C ARG A 104 -21.10 2.04 -10.13
N ALA A 105 -21.42 3.32 -9.98
CA ALA A 105 -20.60 4.40 -10.53
C ALA A 105 -19.20 4.42 -9.90
N LEU A 106 -19.08 4.22 -8.59
CA LEU A 106 -17.79 4.11 -7.89
C LEU A 106 -16.98 2.88 -8.30
N ILE A 107 -17.62 1.73 -8.55
CA ILE A 107 -16.92 0.54 -9.07
C ILE A 107 -16.33 0.85 -10.45
N THR A 108 -17.12 1.42 -11.35
CA THR A 108 -16.66 1.76 -12.71
C THR A 108 -15.56 2.82 -12.67
N LEU A 109 -15.72 3.86 -11.85
CA LEU A 109 -14.74 4.94 -11.70
C LEU A 109 -13.45 4.43 -11.04
N GLY A 110 -13.55 3.60 -10.01
CA GLY A 110 -12.42 2.99 -9.31
C GLY A 110 -11.59 2.05 -10.20
N ASN A 111 -12.26 1.25 -11.04
CA ASN A 111 -11.57 0.44 -12.06
C ASN A 111 -10.86 1.32 -13.10
N SER A 112 -11.49 2.42 -13.49
CA SER A 112 -10.89 3.38 -14.43
C SER A 112 -9.68 4.10 -13.83
N ALA A 113 -9.71 4.39 -12.53
CA ALA A 113 -8.61 4.99 -11.78
C ALA A 113 -7.38 4.07 -11.61
N ALA A 114 -7.47 2.78 -11.96
CA ALA A 114 -6.30 1.90 -12.00
C ALA A 114 -5.33 2.25 -13.14
N PHE A 115 -5.77 3.02 -14.14
CA PHE A 115 -4.94 3.51 -15.24
C PHE A 115 -4.40 4.91 -14.94
N SER A 116 -3.08 5.10 -15.01
CA SER A 116 -2.41 6.36 -14.66
C SER A 116 -2.95 7.58 -15.41
N ILE A 117 -3.21 7.46 -16.72
CA ILE A 117 -3.79 8.53 -17.54
C ILE A 117 -5.14 9.01 -16.96
N ASN A 118 -5.97 8.07 -16.50
CA ASN A 118 -7.28 8.41 -15.95
C ASN A 118 -7.15 9.02 -14.55
N GLN A 119 -6.09 8.73 -13.79
CA GLN A 119 -5.88 9.32 -12.47
C GLN A 119 -5.72 10.84 -12.56
N ASP A 120 -4.99 11.34 -13.57
CA ASP A 120 -4.84 12.78 -13.82
C ASP A 120 -6.13 13.39 -14.36
N ILE A 121 -6.83 12.70 -15.28
CA ILE A 121 -8.11 13.19 -15.82
C ILE A 121 -9.16 13.32 -14.71
N ILE A 122 -9.29 12.32 -13.83
CA ILE A 122 -10.24 12.33 -12.71
C ILE A 122 -9.94 13.48 -11.75
N ARG A 123 -8.66 13.73 -11.44
CA ARG A 123 -8.24 14.90 -10.64
C ARG A 123 -8.65 16.21 -11.32
N ASN A 124 -8.34 16.37 -12.60
CA ASN A 124 -8.65 17.60 -13.35
C ASN A 124 -10.16 17.83 -13.58
N LEU A 125 -10.99 16.82 -13.33
CA LEU A 125 -12.45 16.89 -13.34
C LEU A 125 -13.04 17.03 -11.93
N ASP A 126 -12.24 17.44 -10.94
CA ASP A 126 -12.60 17.58 -9.52
C ASP A 126 -13.12 16.29 -8.85
N GLY A 127 -12.89 15.13 -9.49
CA GLY A 127 -13.43 13.84 -9.05
C GLY A 127 -12.92 13.37 -7.70
N LEU A 128 -11.72 13.81 -7.28
CA LEU A 128 -11.20 13.53 -5.93
C LEU A 128 -12.10 14.12 -4.85
N SER A 129 -12.60 15.34 -5.06
CA SER A 129 -13.45 16.02 -4.10
C SER A 129 -14.83 15.36 -3.99
N VAL A 130 -15.40 14.98 -5.15
CA VAL A 130 -16.67 14.25 -5.24
C VAL A 130 -16.59 12.92 -4.50
N ILE A 131 -15.55 12.11 -4.77
CA ILE A 131 -15.38 10.81 -4.10
C ILE A 131 -15.09 11.00 -2.61
N GLY A 132 -14.28 12.01 -2.25
CA GLY A 132 -13.98 12.33 -0.84
C GLY A 132 -15.22 12.70 -0.03
N ASN A 133 -16.17 13.43 -0.62
CA ASN A 133 -17.43 13.79 0.04
C ASN A 133 -18.33 12.57 0.30
N ILE A 134 -18.26 11.55 -0.57
CA ILE A 134 -19.01 10.29 -0.42
C ILE A 134 -18.53 9.45 0.78
N LEU A 135 -17.35 9.73 1.36
CA LEU A 135 -16.90 9.02 2.56
C LEU A 135 -17.87 9.15 3.75
N LYS A 136 -18.72 10.20 3.76
CA LYS A 136 -19.75 10.42 4.78
C LYS A 136 -21.07 9.69 4.49
N ASP A 137 -21.16 8.96 3.39
CA ASP A 137 -22.37 8.20 3.02
C ASP A 137 -22.70 7.16 4.10
N PRO A 138 -23.97 7.04 4.53
CA PRO A 138 -24.36 6.08 5.56
C PRO A 138 -24.25 4.62 5.08
N ASN A 139 -24.22 4.37 3.78
CA ASN A 139 -24.14 3.03 3.22
C ASN A 139 -22.69 2.51 3.21
N PRO A 140 -22.38 1.44 3.96
CA PRO A 140 -21.02 0.91 4.05
C PRO A 140 -20.49 0.37 2.71
N LYS A 141 -21.34 -0.13 1.82
CA LYS A 141 -20.89 -0.57 0.49
C LYS A 141 -20.44 0.60 -0.37
N VAL A 142 -21.21 1.69 -0.37
CA VAL A 142 -20.85 2.92 -1.08
C VAL A 142 -19.52 3.47 -0.55
N LYS A 143 -19.38 3.54 0.77
CA LYS A 143 -18.14 3.96 1.45
C LYS A 143 -16.94 3.09 1.10
N GLU A 144 -17.10 1.76 1.11
CA GLU A 144 -16.08 0.80 0.68
C GLU A 144 -15.60 1.09 -0.75
N LYS A 145 -16.53 1.34 -1.68
CA LYS A 145 -16.16 1.62 -3.08
C LYS A 145 -15.50 2.99 -3.24
N ALA A 146 -15.91 3.99 -2.48
CA ALA A 146 -15.25 5.30 -2.45
C ALA A 146 -13.80 5.19 -1.95
N LEU A 147 -13.57 4.47 -0.84
CA LEU A 147 -12.23 4.23 -0.32
C LEU A 147 -11.33 3.47 -1.31
N ASN A 148 -11.87 2.45 -1.99
CA ASN A 148 -11.13 1.71 -3.02
C ASN A 148 -10.79 2.58 -4.24
N ALA A 149 -11.71 3.45 -4.69
CA ALA A 149 -11.45 4.38 -5.77
C ALA A 149 -10.35 5.40 -5.40
N LEU A 150 -10.43 5.99 -4.20
CA LEU A 150 -9.38 6.86 -3.67
C LEU A 150 -8.04 6.14 -3.50
N ASN A 151 -8.04 4.87 -3.10
CA ASN A 151 -6.81 4.06 -3.01
C ASN A 151 -6.11 3.96 -4.37
N ASN A 152 -6.84 3.68 -5.45
CA ASN A 152 -6.27 3.65 -6.79
C ASN A 152 -5.78 5.04 -7.23
N LEU A 153 -6.56 6.08 -6.96
CA LEU A 153 -6.19 7.47 -7.29
C LEU A 153 -4.96 7.95 -6.51
N SER A 154 -4.76 7.47 -5.28
CA SER A 154 -3.62 7.81 -4.43
C SER A 154 -2.29 7.24 -4.90
N MET A 155 -2.28 6.36 -5.92
CA MET A 155 -1.04 5.90 -6.55
C MET A 155 -0.31 7.04 -7.32
N ASN A 156 -1.01 8.14 -7.59
CA ASN A 156 -0.43 9.35 -8.17
C ASN A 156 -0.11 10.38 -7.06
N VAL A 157 1.15 10.79 -6.97
CA VAL A 157 1.63 11.71 -5.92
C VAL A 157 0.93 13.07 -5.96
N LEU A 158 0.54 13.56 -7.14
CA LEU A 158 -0.20 14.81 -7.25
C LEU A 158 -1.62 14.65 -6.71
N ASN A 159 -2.26 13.50 -6.92
CA ASN A 159 -3.57 13.21 -6.32
C ASN A 159 -3.49 13.14 -4.80
N GLN A 160 -2.41 12.59 -4.24
CA GLN A 160 -2.23 12.54 -2.78
C GLN A 160 -2.26 13.94 -2.14
N ARG A 161 -1.74 14.96 -2.83
CA ARG A 161 -1.75 16.36 -2.34
C ARG A 161 -3.15 16.91 -2.14
N GLU A 162 -4.12 16.43 -2.93
CA GLU A 162 -5.53 16.80 -2.80
C GLU A 162 -6.25 15.86 -1.83
N ILE A 163 -5.97 14.55 -1.88
CA ILE A 163 -6.58 13.55 -0.98
C ILE A 163 -6.24 13.81 0.48
N LYS A 164 -5.09 14.44 0.79
CA LYS A 164 -4.62 14.67 2.17
C LYS A 164 -5.66 15.31 3.09
N VAL A 165 -6.55 16.16 2.56
CA VAL A 165 -7.58 16.83 3.37
C VAL A 165 -8.63 15.86 3.93
N TYR A 166 -8.74 14.67 3.33
CA TYR A 166 -9.64 13.60 3.76
C TYR A 166 -8.98 12.61 4.72
N ILE A 167 -7.69 12.68 5.02
CA ILE A 167 -7.00 11.67 5.85
C ILE A 167 -7.66 11.50 7.21
N SER A 168 -8.04 12.59 7.89
CA SER A 168 -8.73 12.50 9.17
C SER A 168 -10.08 11.79 9.06
N GLN A 169 -10.86 12.07 7.99
CA GLN A 169 -12.10 11.35 7.70
C GLN A 169 -11.83 9.88 7.38
N ILE A 170 -10.82 9.58 6.57
CA ILE A 170 -10.45 8.20 6.22
C ILE A 170 -10.09 7.42 7.49
N CYS A 171 -9.32 8.02 8.39
CA CYS A 171 -9.04 7.44 9.70
C CYS A 171 -10.33 7.17 10.48
N GLU A 172 -11.18 8.17 10.67
CA GLU A 172 -12.47 8.03 11.37
C GLU A 172 -13.31 6.89 10.77
N GLU A 173 -13.48 6.86 9.46
CA GLU A 173 -14.27 5.82 8.78
C GLU A 173 -13.65 4.43 8.91
N THR A 174 -12.33 4.33 8.92
CA THR A 174 -11.60 3.05 9.06
C THR A 174 -11.75 2.48 10.47
N ILE A 175 -11.64 3.35 11.47
CA ILE A 175 -11.55 2.99 12.90
C ILE A 175 -12.95 2.69 13.43
N SER A 176 -13.93 3.51 13.07
CA SER A 176 -15.34 3.40 13.49
C SER A 176 -16.08 2.25 12.82
N SER A 177 -15.55 1.72 11.72
CA SER A 177 -16.18 0.63 10.98
C SER A 177 -16.20 -0.68 11.78
N PRO A 178 -17.20 -1.57 11.54
CA PRO A 178 -17.23 -2.89 12.16
C PRO A 178 -15.90 -3.64 11.96
N LEU A 179 -15.44 -4.32 13.00
CA LEU A 179 -14.16 -5.03 13.00
C LEU A 179 -14.09 -6.02 11.83
N ASN A 180 -13.00 -5.97 11.06
CA ASN A 180 -12.74 -6.78 9.87
C ASN A 180 -13.68 -6.54 8.67
N SER A 181 -14.47 -5.47 8.70
CA SER A 181 -15.31 -5.11 7.56
C SER A 181 -14.47 -4.71 6.34
N ASN A 182 -15.09 -4.78 5.16
CA ASN A 182 -14.45 -4.35 3.93
C ASN A 182 -14.12 -2.85 3.93
N VAL A 183 -14.93 -2.02 4.59
CA VAL A 183 -14.66 -0.57 4.76
C VAL A 183 -13.36 -0.37 5.52
N GLN A 184 -13.18 -1.09 6.64
CA GLN A 184 -11.94 -1.05 7.41
C GLN A 184 -10.73 -1.50 6.58
N LEU A 185 -10.85 -2.58 5.82
CA LEU A 185 -9.76 -3.05 4.95
C LEU A 185 -9.44 -2.08 3.80
N ALA A 186 -10.46 -1.47 3.18
CA ALA A 186 -10.29 -0.49 2.12
C ALA A 186 -9.61 0.79 2.65
N GLY A 187 -10.04 1.26 3.83
CA GLY A 187 -9.44 2.40 4.51
C GLY A 187 -7.98 2.17 4.89
N LEU A 188 -7.65 1.02 5.48
CA LEU A 188 -6.24 0.68 5.81
C LEU A 188 -5.34 0.60 4.56
N ARG A 189 -5.86 0.12 3.42
CA ARG A 189 -5.10 0.11 2.15
C ARG A 189 -4.82 1.52 1.66
N LEU A 190 -5.83 2.39 1.66
CA LEU A 190 -5.66 3.80 1.29
C LEU A 190 -4.66 4.50 2.23
N LEU A 191 -4.78 4.30 3.54
CA LEU A 191 -3.82 4.84 4.52
C LEU A 191 -2.40 4.32 4.29
N THR A 192 -2.24 3.07 3.85
CA THR A 192 -0.93 2.52 3.48
C THR A 192 -0.32 3.32 2.32
N ASN A 193 -1.09 3.64 1.28
CA ASN A 193 -0.61 4.47 0.17
C ASN A 193 -0.30 5.91 0.61
N MET A 194 -1.17 6.50 1.45
CA MET A 194 -0.97 7.86 1.95
C MET A 194 0.19 8.00 2.95
N THR A 195 0.74 6.89 3.44
CA THR A 195 1.89 6.86 4.37
C THR A 195 3.21 6.44 3.72
N VAL A 196 3.23 6.14 2.41
CA VAL A 196 4.48 5.76 1.72
C VAL A 196 5.51 6.90 1.80
N THR A 197 5.07 8.16 1.76
CA THR A 197 5.92 9.33 2.01
C THR A 197 5.68 9.87 3.42
N ASN A 198 6.63 10.66 3.92
CA ASN A 198 6.55 11.26 5.26
C ASN A 198 5.58 12.46 5.32
N ASP A 199 5.17 13.00 4.17
CA ASP A 199 4.49 14.30 4.05
C ASP A 199 3.17 14.37 4.83
N TYR A 200 2.46 13.24 4.94
CA TYR A 200 1.10 13.18 5.50
C TYR A 200 0.98 12.32 6.75
N GLN A 201 2.06 11.68 7.20
CA GLN A 201 2.03 10.74 8.32
C GLN A 201 1.61 11.39 9.64
N HIS A 202 1.93 12.68 9.84
CA HIS A 202 1.51 13.45 11.02
C HIS A 202 -0.02 13.57 11.14
N LEU A 203 -0.77 13.49 10.03
CA LEU A 203 -2.24 13.54 10.02
C LEU A 203 -2.87 12.24 10.55
N ILE A 204 -2.09 11.16 10.66
CA ILE A 204 -2.53 9.84 11.15
C ILE A 204 -2.13 9.62 12.62
N ALA A 205 -1.31 10.51 13.19
CA ALA A 205 -0.76 10.37 14.55
C ALA A 205 -1.83 10.05 15.61
N ASN A 206 -2.98 10.74 15.56
CA ASN A 206 -4.08 10.57 16.50
C ASN A 206 -4.75 9.19 16.44
N SER A 207 -4.55 8.42 15.35
CA SER A 207 -5.12 7.10 15.16
C SER A 207 -4.14 5.96 15.51
N ILE A 208 -2.90 6.26 15.91
CA ILE A 208 -1.87 5.23 16.14
C ILE A 208 -2.28 4.24 17.24
N SER A 209 -2.85 4.72 18.35
CA SER A 209 -3.34 3.86 19.43
C SER A 209 -4.41 2.87 18.94
N ASP A 210 -5.36 3.36 18.16
CA ASP A 210 -6.42 2.54 17.59
C ASP A 210 -5.89 1.55 16.53
N LEU A 211 -4.89 1.95 15.74
CA LEU A 211 -4.19 1.02 14.84
C LEU A 211 -3.53 -0.12 15.63
N PHE A 212 -2.88 0.15 16.76
CA PHE A 212 -2.37 -0.92 17.61
C PHE A 212 -3.49 -1.81 18.17
N ASN A 213 -4.64 -1.24 18.52
CA ASN A 213 -5.81 -2.02 18.91
C ASN A 213 -6.27 -2.94 17.77
N LEU A 214 -6.41 -2.44 16.53
CA LEU A 214 -6.74 -3.24 15.36
C LEU A 214 -5.73 -4.36 15.09
N LEU A 215 -4.43 -4.10 15.32
CA LEU A 215 -3.39 -5.13 15.22
C LEU A 215 -3.56 -6.23 16.29
N SER A 216 -4.14 -5.90 17.43
CA SER A 216 -4.43 -6.85 18.51
C SER A 216 -5.66 -7.71 18.21
N VAL A 217 -6.79 -7.06 17.92
CA VAL A 217 -8.11 -7.72 17.86
C VAL A 217 -8.56 -8.13 16.44
N GLY A 218 -7.95 -7.58 15.39
CA GLY A 218 -8.30 -7.88 14.01
C GLY A 218 -8.03 -9.32 13.59
N ASN A 219 -8.60 -9.77 12.48
CA ASN A 219 -8.21 -11.01 11.83
C ASN A 219 -6.87 -10.86 11.09
N GLU A 220 -6.36 -11.93 10.50
CA GLU A 220 -5.07 -11.92 9.81
C GLU A 220 -4.97 -10.83 8.72
N ASN A 221 -6.03 -10.65 7.91
CA ASN A 221 -6.05 -9.63 6.86
C ASN A 221 -5.97 -8.20 7.42
N THR A 222 -6.78 -7.90 8.43
CA THR A 222 -6.78 -6.60 9.11
C THR A 222 -5.40 -6.35 9.74
N LYS A 223 -4.85 -7.34 10.46
CA LYS A 223 -3.52 -7.25 11.08
C LYS A 223 -2.43 -6.96 10.05
N ILE A 224 -2.45 -7.63 8.90
CA ILE A 224 -1.46 -7.40 7.83
C ILE A 224 -1.58 -5.97 7.29
N GLN A 225 -2.78 -5.47 7.01
CA GLN A 225 -2.94 -4.11 6.48
C GLN A 225 -2.56 -3.05 7.53
N THR A 226 -3.01 -3.21 8.77
CA THR A 226 -2.63 -2.35 9.88
C THR A 226 -1.12 -2.32 10.08
N LEU A 227 -0.46 -3.49 10.01
CA LEU A 227 1.00 -3.57 10.13
C LEU A 227 1.69 -2.76 9.03
N LYS A 228 1.22 -2.80 7.77
CA LYS A 228 1.81 -2.02 6.69
C LYS A 228 1.77 -0.51 6.96
N VAL A 229 0.65 0.00 7.46
CA VAL A 229 0.54 1.41 7.86
C VAL A 229 1.56 1.73 8.96
N LEU A 230 1.60 0.93 10.03
CA LEU A 230 2.52 1.15 11.15
C LEU A 230 4.01 1.02 10.73
N LEU A 231 4.34 0.11 9.81
CA LEU A 231 5.69 -0.02 9.25
C LEU A 231 6.10 1.26 8.51
N ASN A 232 5.23 1.81 7.66
CA ASN A 232 5.50 3.08 6.97
C ASN A 232 5.73 4.23 7.96
N LEU A 233 4.90 4.33 9.01
CA LEU A 233 5.07 5.35 10.06
C LEU A 233 6.40 5.18 10.80
N SER A 234 6.80 3.94 11.11
CA SER A 234 8.04 3.66 11.85
C SER A 234 9.32 4.01 11.09
N ALA A 235 9.26 4.05 9.75
CA ALA A 235 10.38 4.46 8.92
C ALA A 235 10.66 5.96 9.00
N ASN A 236 9.76 6.73 9.61
CA ASN A 236 9.91 8.16 9.83
C ASN A 236 10.30 8.46 11.29
N PRO A 237 11.52 8.96 11.55
CA PRO A 237 11.96 9.30 12.90
C PRO A 237 11.04 10.29 13.63
N ALA A 238 10.35 11.17 12.89
CA ALA A 238 9.41 12.13 13.48
C ALA A 238 8.20 11.45 14.15
N MET A 239 7.84 10.23 13.71
CA MET A 239 6.73 9.46 14.28
C MET A 239 7.15 8.59 15.47
N ALA A 240 8.45 8.49 15.78
CA ALA A 240 8.95 7.59 16.81
C ALA A 240 8.35 7.88 18.20
N ARG A 241 8.20 9.16 18.56
CA ARG A 241 7.59 9.55 19.84
C ARG A 241 6.15 9.06 19.94
N GLU A 242 5.34 9.29 18.92
CA GLU A 242 3.93 8.89 18.90
C GLU A 242 3.80 7.37 18.97
N LEU A 243 4.62 6.63 18.19
CA LEU A 243 4.62 5.17 18.19
C LEU A 243 5.04 4.57 19.54
N LEU A 244 6.04 5.16 20.21
CA LEU A 244 6.52 4.71 21.52
C LEU A 244 5.62 5.13 22.68
N SER A 245 4.81 6.17 22.50
CA SER A 245 3.89 6.67 23.53
C SER A 245 2.72 5.71 23.78
N VAL A 246 2.40 4.83 22.84
CA VAL A 246 1.33 3.85 22.99
C VAL A 246 1.78 2.74 23.94
N GLN A 247 1.06 2.59 25.05
CA GLN A 247 1.23 1.44 25.96
C GLN A 247 0.71 0.17 25.29
N VAL A 248 1.59 -0.50 24.54
CA VAL A 248 1.28 -1.79 23.93
C VAL A 248 1.82 -2.92 24.82
N SER A 249 1.00 -3.95 25.07
CA SER A 249 1.42 -5.15 25.77
C SER A 249 2.70 -5.73 25.15
N ILE A 250 3.72 -5.96 25.98
CA ILE A 250 5.12 -6.33 25.62
C ILE A 250 5.21 -7.50 24.61
N LEU A 251 4.23 -8.41 24.62
CA LEU A 251 4.17 -9.55 23.70
C LEU A 251 4.01 -9.14 22.22
N TYR A 252 3.31 -8.04 21.96
CA TYR A 252 3.09 -7.52 20.60
C TYR A 252 4.29 -6.73 20.11
N VAL A 253 4.96 -5.99 20.99
CA VAL A 253 6.23 -5.33 20.70
C VAL A 253 7.26 -6.36 20.23
N HIS A 254 7.27 -7.59 20.76
CA HIS A 254 8.21 -8.61 20.28
C HIS A 254 7.93 -9.05 18.83
N SER A 255 6.68 -9.32 18.46
CA SER A 255 6.29 -9.72 17.08
C SER A 255 6.39 -8.54 16.09
N PHE A 256 6.02 -7.35 16.55
CA PHE A 256 6.08 -6.08 15.82
C PHE A 256 7.54 -5.64 15.61
N CYS A 257 8.37 -5.63 16.66
CA CYS A 257 9.79 -5.34 16.60
C CYS A 257 10.56 -6.39 15.80
N PHE A 258 10.26 -7.69 15.87
CA PHE A 258 11.03 -8.67 15.08
C PHE A 258 10.90 -8.45 13.56
N ARG A 259 9.70 -8.07 13.09
CA ARG A 259 9.47 -7.70 11.68
C ARG A 259 9.97 -6.29 11.34
N LEU A 260 9.77 -5.31 12.23
CA LEU A 260 10.34 -3.96 12.08
C LEU A 260 11.86 -3.97 12.04
N TYR A 261 12.51 -4.74 12.91
CA TYR A 261 13.97 -4.83 13.02
C TYR A 261 14.57 -5.37 11.71
N SER A 262 13.90 -6.31 11.06
CA SER A 262 14.33 -6.82 9.75
C SER A 262 14.23 -5.78 8.63
N THR A 263 13.33 -4.80 8.71
CA THR A 263 13.15 -3.77 7.65
C THR A 263 13.88 -2.47 7.98
N CYS A 264 13.83 -2.00 9.23
CA CYS A 264 14.55 -0.82 9.71
C CYS A 264 16.07 -1.03 9.72
N VAL A 265 16.59 -2.22 10.06
CA VAL A 265 18.05 -2.48 9.96
C VAL A 265 18.50 -2.46 8.50
N PHE A 266 17.69 -2.97 7.57
CA PHE A 266 17.99 -2.89 6.13
C PHE A 266 18.02 -1.44 5.63
N ASN A 267 17.01 -0.63 5.98
CA ASN A 267 16.95 0.77 5.55
C ASN A 267 18.02 1.64 6.23
N HIS A 268 18.36 1.39 7.50
CA HIS A 268 19.40 2.13 8.21
C HIS A 268 20.80 1.76 7.70
N GLN A 269 21.02 0.50 7.27
CA GLN A 269 22.25 0.08 6.61
C GLN A 269 22.39 0.70 5.22
N GLU A 270 21.33 0.74 4.42
CA GLU A 270 21.33 1.37 3.09
C GLU A 270 21.52 2.90 3.16
N MET A 271 20.97 3.55 4.18
CA MET A 271 21.16 4.98 4.43
C MET A 271 22.60 5.31 4.84
N LEU A 272 23.22 4.49 5.72
CA LEU A 272 24.63 4.61 6.08
C LEU A 272 25.55 4.32 4.89
N ASP A 273 25.24 3.31 4.08
CA ASP A 273 26.00 2.98 2.88
C ASP A 273 25.89 4.09 1.82
N ASN A 274 24.73 4.75 1.68
CA ASN A 274 24.54 5.90 0.78
C ASN A 274 25.26 7.16 1.27
N GLU A 275 25.26 7.46 2.57
CA GLU A 275 26.05 8.58 3.12
C GLU A 275 27.56 8.32 2.94
N ILE A 276 28.04 7.11 3.24
CA ILE A 276 29.46 6.75 3.06
C ILE A 276 29.87 6.85 1.59
N ASN A 277 29.02 6.42 0.66
CA ASN A 277 29.29 6.53 -0.78
C ASN A 277 29.22 7.99 -1.28
N HIS A 278 28.34 8.82 -0.72
CA HIS A 278 28.27 10.25 -1.02
C HIS A 278 29.53 10.97 -0.55
N TYR A 279 30.01 10.73 0.67
CA TYR A 279 31.28 11.28 1.15
C TYR A 279 32.47 10.82 0.29
N ARG A 280 32.49 9.55 -0.11
CA ARG A 280 33.57 8.99 -0.95
C ARG A 280 33.54 9.49 -2.40
N SER A 281 32.41 10.03 -2.89
CA SER A 281 32.33 10.62 -4.23
C SER A 281 32.67 12.11 -4.25
N VAL A 282 32.66 12.78 -3.10
CA VAL A 282 33.00 14.21 -2.95
C VAL A 282 34.51 14.39 -2.70
N GLU A 283 35.22 13.34 -2.28
CA GLU A 283 36.68 13.31 -2.10
C GLU A 283 37.48 12.84 -3.34
N LYS A 284 36.85 12.68 -4.51
CA LYS A 284 37.50 12.38 -5.80
C LYS A 284 37.27 13.51 -6.79
#